data_AF-A0A4P5YV04-F1
#
_entry.id   AF-A0A4P5YV04-F1
#
_cell.length_a   1.000
_cell.length_b   1.000
_cell.length_c   1.000
_cell.angle_alpha   90.00
_cell.angle_beta   90.00
_cell.angle_gamma   90.00
#
_symmetry.space_group_name_H-M   'P 1'
#
loop_
_entity.id
_entity.type
_entity.pdbx_description
1 polymer ?
#
loop_
_entity_poly.entity_id
_entity_poly.type
_entity_poly.pdbx_seq_one_letter_code
_entity_poly.pdbx_strand_id
1 'polypeptide(L)'
;MRIQMHLLVLTVLLVANVPARSQNTAKPVPAAVEMVGKATEFFFTRNYNSYYWREDFSFLLTDEKTGKVWRILSREPTPAYDWRMGTTFTGLKPDWKAGPRVRIVGVTGVDRLPATFYDFKLEEANIATAHLVWVELPKDGWQLYNANNWFHKWSERADPVIYSHYADKAAPYDIYGFINGQSAPFSKRSQELIEQAKGARMFHGLIRTAKEQAFGYEIEVLHLVGPDKGGNAVAFYGDTKTLPLLDKKR
;
A
#
# COMPACT_ATOMS: atom_id res chain seq x y z
N MET A 1 73.74 46.25 28.37
CA MET A 1 72.96 46.44 27.13
C MET A 1 72.47 45.08 26.64
N ARG A 2 71.21 44.74 26.87
CA ARG A 2 70.55 43.51 26.37
C ARG A 2 69.50 43.94 25.36
N ILE A 3 69.61 43.42 24.14
CA ILE A 3 68.66 43.67 23.04
C ILE A 3 67.53 42.64 23.20
N GLN A 4 66.31 43.11 23.43
CA GLN A 4 65.10 42.29 23.49
C GLN A 4 64.52 42.19 22.07
N MET A 5 64.45 40.96 21.55
CA MET A 5 63.83 40.64 20.26
C MET A 5 62.39 40.22 20.54
N HIS A 6 61.41 41.00 20.07
CA HIS A 6 60.00 40.62 20.12
C HIS A 6 59.62 39.84 18.86
N LEU A 7 59.33 38.55 19.05
CA LEU A 7 58.84 37.65 18.03
C LEU A 7 57.31 37.81 17.91
N LEU A 8 56.85 38.36 16.79
CA LEU A 8 55.44 38.49 16.44
C LEU A 8 54.96 37.14 15.88
N VAL A 9 54.12 36.41 16.61
CA VAL A 9 53.50 35.16 16.14
C VAL A 9 52.17 35.51 15.46
N LEU A 10 52.12 35.35 14.15
CA LEU A 10 50.93 35.54 13.33
C LEU A 10 50.13 34.22 13.29
N THR A 11 49.01 34.17 14.01
CA THR A 11 48.11 33.01 14.00
C THR A 11 47.16 33.10 12.80
N VAL A 12 47.43 32.30 11.77
CA VAL A 12 46.53 32.14 10.61
C VAL A 12 45.39 31.18 11.00
N LEU A 13 44.17 31.70 11.13
CA LEU A 13 42.95 30.91 11.28
C LEU A 13 42.57 30.30 9.92
N LEU A 14 42.97 29.04 9.68
CA LEU A 14 42.39 28.22 8.62
C LEU A 14 40.96 27.83 9.02
N VAL A 15 39.96 28.53 8.47
CA VAL A 15 38.58 28.07 8.46
C VAL A 15 38.49 26.92 7.47
N ALA A 16 38.52 25.69 7.98
CA ALA A 16 38.23 24.51 7.18
C ALA A 16 36.79 24.58 6.69
N ASN A 17 36.60 24.81 5.39
CA ASN A 17 35.34 24.57 4.69
C ASN A 17 35.05 23.07 4.76
N VAL A 18 34.42 22.63 5.84
CA VAL A 18 33.84 21.29 5.92
C VAL A 18 32.64 21.33 4.96
N PRO A 19 32.62 20.54 3.88
CA PRO A 19 31.45 20.46 3.02
C PRO A 19 30.28 20.04 3.90
N ALA A 20 29.22 20.85 3.92
CA ALA A 20 27.98 20.53 4.60
C ALA A 20 27.56 19.14 4.11
N ARG A 21 27.63 18.16 5.00
CA ARG A 21 27.19 16.80 4.75
C ARG A 21 25.73 16.93 4.30
N SER A 22 25.47 16.62 3.03
CA SER A 22 24.11 16.56 2.48
C SER A 22 23.28 15.77 3.49
N GLN A 23 22.37 16.46 4.17
CA GLN A 23 21.38 15.81 4.99
C GLN A 23 20.55 15.00 4.00
N ASN A 24 20.82 13.70 3.91
CA ASN A 24 19.89 12.74 3.34
C ASN A 24 18.58 12.98 4.09
N THR A 25 17.67 13.76 3.51
CA THR A 25 16.35 13.97 4.05
C THR A 25 15.68 12.61 4.01
N ALA A 26 15.63 11.96 5.17
CA ALA A 26 14.98 10.68 5.31
C ALA A 26 13.57 10.82 4.73
N LYS A 27 13.19 9.91 3.82
CA LYS A 27 11.84 9.92 3.24
C LYS A 27 10.83 9.93 4.39
N PRO A 28 9.77 10.76 4.34
CA PRO A 28 8.76 10.80 5.38
C PRO A 28 8.20 9.40 5.65
N VAL A 29 8.01 9.07 6.94
CA VAL A 29 7.38 7.81 7.34
C VAL A 29 5.95 7.79 6.79
N PRO A 30 5.53 6.72 6.08
CA PRO A 30 4.18 6.62 5.56
C PRO A 30 3.12 6.76 6.67
N ALA A 31 2.11 7.59 6.44
CA ALA A 31 1.01 7.85 7.36
C ALA A 31 -0.32 7.42 6.74
N ALA A 32 -1.26 6.94 7.55
CA ALA A 32 -2.62 6.71 7.09
C ALA A 32 -3.31 8.03 6.77
N VAL A 33 -4.12 8.03 5.72
CA VAL A 33 -4.96 9.17 5.30
C VAL A 33 -6.40 8.70 5.11
N GLU A 34 -7.32 9.50 5.63
CA GLU A 34 -8.75 9.38 5.40
C GLU A 34 -9.22 10.72 4.85
N MET A 35 -9.68 10.74 3.61
CA MET A 35 -10.06 11.98 2.93
C MET A 35 -11.41 11.83 2.24
N VAL A 36 -12.15 12.93 2.16
CA VAL A 36 -13.38 13.05 1.39
C VAL A 36 -13.25 14.28 0.50
N GLY A 37 -13.66 14.17 -0.76
CA GLY A 37 -13.61 15.31 -1.67
C GLY A 37 -14.02 14.98 -3.09
N LYS A 38 -13.89 15.97 -3.98
CA LYS A 38 -14.19 15.78 -5.41
C LYS A 38 -13.00 15.17 -6.13
N ALA A 39 -13.24 14.09 -6.87
CA ALA A 39 -12.27 13.50 -7.78
C ALA A 39 -12.24 14.28 -9.11
N THR A 40 -11.06 14.56 -9.63
CA THR A 40 -10.83 15.18 -10.94
C THR A 40 -9.68 14.48 -11.64
N GLU A 41 -9.49 14.73 -12.94
CA GLU A 41 -8.41 14.10 -13.73
C GLU A 41 -8.35 12.57 -13.57
N PHE A 42 -9.51 11.93 -13.54
CA PHE A 42 -9.56 10.48 -13.43
C PHE A 42 -8.93 9.83 -14.66
N PHE A 43 -7.92 9.03 -14.41
CA PHE A 43 -7.23 8.19 -15.36
C PHE A 43 -7.44 6.74 -14.96
N PHE A 44 -7.88 5.91 -15.89
CA PHE A 44 -7.94 4.46 -15.73
C PHE A 44 -7.22 3.81 -16.89
N THR A 45 -6.49 2.75 -16.60
CA THR A 45 -5.85 1.92 -17.60
C THR A 45 -6.10 0.46 -17.31
N ARG A 46 -6.33 -0.29 -18.40
CA ARG A 46 -6.29 -1.74 -18.42
C ARG A 46 -5.38 -2.16 -19.55
N ASN A 47 -4.23 -2.72 -19.21
CA ASN A 47 -3.27 -3.16 -20.21
C ASN A 47 -2.72 -4.53 -19.84
N TYR A 48 -2.19 -5.22 -20.84
CA TYR A 48 -1.54 -6.50 -20.61
C TYR A 48 -0.11 -6.25 -20.10
N ASN A 49 0.23 -6.81 -18.93
CA ASN A 49 1.56 -6.78 -18.36
C ASN A 49 2.15 -8.19 -18.36
N SER A 50 3.05 -8.45 -19.30
CA SER A 50 3.82 -9.70 -19.49
C SER A 50 2.98 -10.99 -19.64
N TYR A 51 2.19 -11.37 -18.64
CA TYR A 51 1.37 -12.59 -18.60
C TYR A 51 -0.03 -12.42 -17.98
N TYR A 52 -0.42 -11.21 -17.56
CA TYR A 52 -1.75 -10.93 -16.98
C TYR A 52 -2.29 -9.55 -17.39
N TRP A 53 -3.60 -9.37 -17.35
CA TRP A 53 -4.22 -8.04 -17.44
C TRP A 53 -4.11 -7.31 -16.10
N ARG A 54 -3.47 -6.14 -16.12
CA ARG A 54 -3.46 -5.22 -14.98
C ARG A 54 -4.50 -4.13 -15.17
N GLU A 55 -5.10 -3.71 -14.07
CA GLU A 55 -6.04 -2.60 -14.00
C GLU A 55 -5.53 -1.62 -12.96
N ASP A 56 -5.62 -0.34 -13.28
CA ASP A 56 -5.02 0.71 -12.49
C ASP A 56 -5.75 2.03 -12.68
N PHE A 57 -5.73 2.89 -11.68
CA PHE A 57 -6.25 4.24 -11.76
C PHE A 57 -5.40 5.26 -11.02
N SER A 58 -5.59 6.50 -11.43
CA SER A 58 -5.20 7.68 -10.68
C SER A 58 -6.29 8.75 -10.79
N PHE A 59 -6.39 9.61 -9.79
CA PHE A 59 -7.14 10.86 -9.87
C PHE A 59 -6.54 11.91 -8.94
N LEU A 60 -6.92 13.17 -9.15
CA LEU A 60 -6.71 14.24 -8.18
C LEU A 60 -7.90 14.35 -7.24
N LEU A 61 -7.64 14.46 -5.95
CA LEU A 61 -8.64 14.68 -4.90
C LEU A 61 -8.39 16.02 -4.23
N THR A 62 -9.38 16.91 -4.25
CA THR A 62 -9.36 18.08 -3.36
C THR A 62 -10.01 17.69 -2.04
N ASP A 63 -9.20 17.49 -1.00
CA ASP A 63 -9.66 17.13 0.34
C ASP A 63 -10.51 18.26 0.94
N GLU A 64 -11.77 17.97 1.26
CA GLU A 64 -12.73 18.95 1.80
C GLU A 64 -12.30 19.52 3.15
N LYS A 65 -11.54 18.75 3.93
CA LYS A 65 -11.10 19.19 5.26
C LYS A 65 -9.97 20.22 5.19
N THR A 66 -9.03 20.02 4.27
CA THR A 66 -7.79 20.82 4.23
C THR A 66 -7.66 21.73 3.00
N GLY A 67 -8.51 21.54 1.98
CA GLY A 67 -8.39 22.19 0.68
C GLY A 67 -7.18 21.73 -0.14
N LYS A 68 -6.37 20.79 0.38
CA LYS A 68 -5.18 20.29 -0.32
C LYS A 68 -5.59 19.38 -1.47
N VAL A 69 -4.87 19.51 -2.58
CA VAL A 69 -4.97 18.59 -3.71
C VAL A 69 -4.00 17.44 -3.51
N TRP A 70 -4.51 16.22 -3.65
CA TRP A 70 -3.79 14.96 -3.51
C TRP A 70 -3.86 14.17 -4.81
N ARG A 71 -2.73 13.62 -5.24
CA ARG A 71 -2.68 12.58 -6.26
C ARG A 71 -2.96 11.24 -5.59
N ILE A 72 -4.08 10.63 -5.95
CA ILE A 72 -4.49 9.30 -5.47
C ILE A 72 -4.11 8.27 -6.53
N LEU A 73 -3.47 7.19 -6.11
CA LEU A 73 -3.07 6.07 -6.95
C LEU A 73 -3.71 4.79 -6.42
N SER A 74 -4.17 3.88 -7.29
CA SER A 74 -4.32 2.48 -6.88
C SER A 74 -2.97 1.78 -6.75
N ARG A 75 -2.99 0.56 -6.23
CA ARG A 75 -1.91 -0.39 -6.37
C ARG A 75 -2.12 -1.23 -7.65
N GLU A 76 -1.03 -1.60 -8.32
CA GLU A 76 -1.09 -2.61 -9.39
C GLU A 76 -1.46 -3.99 -8.79
N PRO A 77 -2.33 -4.79 -9.44
CA PRO A 77 -2.55 -6.18 -9.03
C PRO A 77 -1.21 -6.91 -8.90
N THR A 78 -1.03 -7.63 -7.80
CA THR A 78 0.19 -8.37 -7.49
C THR A 78 -0.05 -9.85 -7.82
N PRO A 79 0.32 -10.34 -9.02
CA PRO A 79 0.12 -11.73 -9.35
C PRO A 79 0.90 -12.63 -8.38
N ALA A 80 0.25 -13.69 -7.93
CA ALA A 80 0.88 -14.77 -7.20
C ALA A 80 0.62 -16.06 -7.98
N TYR A 81 1.58 -16.41 -8.82
CA TYR A 81 1.47 -17.53 -9.75
C TYR A 81 0.28 -17.40 -10.72
N ASP A 82 -0.77 -18.20 -10.57
CA ASP A 82 -2.00 -18.18 -11.37
C ASP A 82 -3.14 -17.42 -10.70
N TRP A 83 -2.95 -16.89 -9.49
CA TRP A 83 -3.97 -16.17 -8.75
C TRP A 83 -3.79 -14.66 -8.80
N ARG A 84 -4.92 -13.96 -8.96
CA ARG A 84 -5.01 -12.51 -8.90
C ARG A 84 -5.07 -12.10 -7.43
N MET A 85 -3.91 -11.85 -6.85
CA MET A 85 -3.81 -11.25 -5.52
C MET A 85 -3.69 -9.71 -5.65
N GLY A 86 -4.35 -8.98 -4.76
CA GLY A 86 -4.31 -7.51 -4.77
C GLY A 86 -5.64 -6.87 -5.15
N THR A 87 -5.62 -5.78 -5.91
CA THR A 87 -6.79 -4.90 -6.02
C THR A 87 -8.02 -5.56 -6.65
N THR A 88 -9.15 -5.44 -5.95
CA THR A 88 -10.49 -5.80 -6.41
C THR A 88 -11.27 -4.56 -6.83
N PHE A 89 -11.73 -4.55 -8.08
CA PHE A 89 -12.70 -3.56 -8.58
C PHE A 89 -14.11 -4.14 -8.48
N THR A 90 -15.06 -3.37 -7.96
CA THR A 90 -16.44 -3.85 -7.73
C THR A 90 -17.28 -3.89 -9.01
N GLY A 91 -16.74 -3.39 -10.13
CA GLY A 91 -17.48 -3.21 -11.38
C GLY A 91 -18.37 -1.96 -11.37
N LEU A 92 -18.33 -1.15 -10.30
CA LEU A 92 -18.99 0.15 -10.26
C LEU A 92 -18.49 1.04 -11.41
N LYS A 93 -19.41 1.74 -12.07
CA LYS A 93 -19.13 2.64 -13.21
C LYS A 93 -19.55 4.08 -12.89
N PRO A 94 -18.79 4.82 -12.06
CA PRO A 94 -19.07 6.23 -11.80
C PRO A 94 -18.93 7.08 -13.06
N ASP A 95 -19.72 8.15 -13.15
CA ASP A 95 -19.42 9.23 -14.09
C ASP A 95 -18.27 10.08 -13.55
N TRP A 96 -17.04 9.67 -13.84
CA TRP A 96 -15.85 10.38 -13.42
C TRP A 96 -15.70 11.77 -14.04
N LYS A 97 -16.37 12.07 -15.17
CA LYS A 97 -16.32 13.39 -15.80
C LYS A 97 -17.13 14.42 -15.03
N ALA A 98 -18.15 13.99 -14.30
CA ALA A 98 -18.93 14.86 -13.41
C ALA A 98 -18.17 15.29 -12.15
N GLY A 99 -16.95 14.77 -11.94
CA GLY A 99 -16.14 15.03 -10.76
C GLY A 99 -16.80 14.51 -9.48
N PRO A 100 -17.08 13.20 -9.40
CA PRO A 100 -17.87 12.63 -8.33
C PRO A 100 -17.17 12.83 -7.00
N ARG A 101 -17.97 12.86 -5.93
CA ARG A 101 -17.45 12.91 -4.58
C ARG A 101 -16.98 11.51 -4.18
N VAL A 102 -15.77 11.42 -3.65
CA VAL A 102 -15.13 10.18 -3.26
C VAL A 102 -14.65 10.25 -1.82
N ARG A 103 -14.64 9.10 -1.17
CA ARG A 103 -14.01 8.87 0.13
C ARG A 103 -12.88 7.90 -0.08
N ILE A 104 -11.71 8.23 0.44
CA ILE A 104 -10.54 7.37 0.35
C ILE A 104 -10.05 7.03 1.76
N VAL A 105 -9.59 5.80 1.91
CA VAL A 105 -8.70 5.36 2.99
C VAL A 105 -7.43 4.89 2.30
N GLY A 106 -6.27 5.37 2.73
CA GLY A 106 -5.00 5.04 2.10
C GLY A 106 -3.79 5.36 2.95
N VAL A 107 -2.61 5.26 2.35
CA VAL A 107 -1.33 5.58 3.00
C VAL A 107 -0.57 6.58 2.13
N THR A 108 0.07 7.57 2.74
CA THR A 108 0.90 8.55 2.02
C THR A 108 2.08 7.87 1.34
N GLY A 109 2.39 8.30 0.12
CA GLY A 109 3.46 7.75 -0.70
C GLY A 109 2.96 6.78 -1.78
N VAL A 110 3.93 6.19 -2.48
CA VAL A 110 3.70 5.36 -3.67
C VAL A 110 3.98 3.91 -3.32
N ASP A 111 2.95 3.07 -3.39
CA ASP A 111 3.03 1.63 -3.16
C ASP A 111 3.44 0.84 -4.41
N ARG A 112 4.65 1.08 -4.94
CA ARG A 112 5.09 0.47 -6.20
C ARG A 112 6.59 0.23 -6.25
N LEU A 113 6.97 -0.82 -6.98
CA LEU A 113 8.36 -1.15 -7.31
C LEU A 113 8.46 -1.43 -8.82
N PRO A 114 9.09 -0.55 -9.64
CA PRO A 114 9.60 0.78 -9.27
C PRO A 114 8.47 1.75 -8.89
N ALA A 115 8.81 2.85 -8.19
CA ALA A 115 7.88 3.89 -7.78
C ALA A 115 7.46 4.79 -8.97
N THR A 116 6.91 4.17 -10.02
CA THR A 116 6.44 4.82 -11.25
C THR A 116 5.00 4.42 -11.51
N PHE A 117 4.21 5.34 -12.06
CA PHE A 117 2.86 5.07 -12.53
C PHE A 117 2.81 5.42 -14.01
N TYR A 118 3.17 4.47 -14.88
CA TYR A 118 3.24 4.69 -16.34
C TYR A 118 4.07 5.95 -16.66
N ASP A 119 3.48 6.92 -17.38
CA ASP A 119 4.15 8.16 -17.78
C ASP A 119 4.08 9.28 -16.72
N PHE A 120 3.51 9.01 -15.53
CA PHE A 120 3.42 10.02 -14.47
C PHE A 120 4.79 10.20 -13.79
N LYS A 121 5.17 11.47 -13.66
CA LYS A 121 6.26 11.91 -12.79
C LYS A 121 5.70 12.10 -11.38
N LEU A 122 5.84 11.07 -10.54
CA LEU A 122 5.34 11.04 -9.16
C LEU A 122 6.18 11.91 -8.22
N GLU A 123 6.26 13.20 -8.54
CA GLU A 123 7.07 14.21 -7.85
C GLU A 123 6.21 15.14 -6.99
N GLU A 124 4.88 14.97 -6.99
CA GLU A 124 3.98 15.79 -6.21
C GLU A 124 4.20 15.61 -4.69
N ALA A 125 4.07 16.69 -3.93
CA ALA A 125 4.24 16.66 -2.47
C ALA A 125 3.13 15.84 -1.76
N ASN A 126 1.94 15.79 -2.34
CA ASN A 126 0.76 15.14 -1.77
C ASN A 126 0.37 13.93 -2.63
N ILE A 127 0.98 12.78 -2.36
CA ILE A 127 0.63 11.51 -3.02
C ILE A 127 0.17 10.51 -1.98
N ALA A 128 -0.88 9.76 -2.28
CA ALA A 128 -1.33 8.63 -1.48
C ALA A 128 -1.70 7.43 -2.35
N THR A 129 -1.37 6.24 -1.85
CA THR A 129 -1.88 4.98 -2.39
C THR A 129 -3.17 4.62 -1.68
N ALA A 130 -4.25 4.52 -2.44
CA ALA A 130 -5.55 4.13 -1.93
C ALA A 130 -5.59 2.66 -1.54
N HIS A 131 -6.13 2.39 -0.35
CA HIS A 131 -6.55 1.07 0.07
C HIS A 131 -8.03 0.83 -0.16
N LEU A 132 -8.87 1.84 0.05
CA LEU A 132 -10.30 1.77 -0.24
C LEU A 132 -10.73 3.06 -0.90
N VAL A 133 -11.53 2.96 -1.95
CA VAL A 133 -12.17 4.10 -2.61
C VAL A 133 -13.66 3.84 -2.65
N TRP A 134 -14.44 4.71 -2.01
CA TRP A 134 -15.88 4.78 -2.17
C TRP A 134 -16.25 5.99 -3.00
N VAL A 135 -17.32 5.86 -3.77
CA VAL A 135 -17.89 6.92 -4.59
C VAL A 135 -19.30 7.19 -4.10
N GLU A 136 -19.64 8.46 -3.92
CA GLU A 136 -20.99 8.89 -3.57
C GLU A 136 -21.85 8.91 -4.84
N LEU A 137 -22.85 8.02 -4.89
CA LEU A 137 -23.84 7.97 -5.95
C LEU A 137 -25.10 8.73 -5.51
N PRO A 138 -25.77 9.49 -6.40
CA PRO A 138 -26.91 10.34 -6.02
C PRO A 138 -28.07 9.63 -5.31
N LYS A 139 -28.26 8.32 -5.55
CA LYS A 139 -29.37 7.54 -4.99
C LYS A 139 -28.92 6.45 -4.02
N ASP A 140 -27.74 5.91 -4.23
CA ASP A 140 -27.26 4.72 -3.50
C ASP A 140 -26.25 5.05 -2.40
N GLY A 141 -25.96 6.35 -2.20
CA GLY A 141 -24.99 6.81 -1.23
C GLY A 141 -23.58 6.32 -1.55
N TRP A 142 -22.81 6.01 -0.51
CA TRP A 142 -21.42 5.59 -0.64
C TRP A 142 -21.32 4.13 -1.09
N GLN A 143 -20.80 3.91 -2.30
CA GLN A 143 -20.58 2.59 -2.87
C GLN A 143 -19.09 2.34 -3.06
N LEU A 144 -18.62 1.14 -2.69
CA LEU A 144 -17.21 0.77 -2.86
C LEU A 144 -16.90 0.66 -4.36
N TYR A 145 -15.86 1.35 -4.81
CA TYR A 145 -15.35 1.29 -6.19
C TYR A 145 -14.14 0.34 -6.29
N ASN A 146 -13.23 0.44 -5.33
CA ASN A 146 -11.98 -0.32 -5.31
C ASN A 146 -11.56 -0.67 -3.88
N ALA A 147 -11.07 -1.90 -3.70
CA ALA A 147 -10.35 -2.33 -2.51
C ALA A 147 -8.97 -2.86 -2.90
N ASN A 148 -7.93 -2.40 -2.21
CA ASN A 148 -6.58 -2.95 -2.30
C ASN A 148 -6.42 -4.08 -1.30
N ASN A 149 -6.59 -5.31 -1.78
CA ASN A 149 -6.47 -6.48 -0.91
C ASN A 149 -5.00 -6.87 -0.65
N TRP A 150 -3.99 -6.20 -1.22
CA TRP A 150 -2.59 -6.54 -0.98
C TRP A 150 -2.03 -5.81 0.24
N PHE A 151 -1.71 -6.55 1.29
CA PHE A 151 -1.24 -6.05 2.56
C PHE A 151 0.24 -6.33 2.75
N HIS A 152 0.96 -5.29 3.15
CA HIS A 152 2.33 -5.34 3.64
C HIS A 152 2.53 -4.24 4.69
N LYS A 153 3.64 -4.29 5.42
CA LYS A 153 3.96 -3.30 6.46
C LYS A 153 4.27 -1.92 5.89
N TRP A 154 3.55 -0.90 6.38
CA TRP A 154 3.81 0.51 6.07
C TRP A 154 4.51 1.23 7.22
N SER A 155 3.84 1.29 8.37
CA SER A 155 4.35 1.90 9.59
C SER A 155 3.47 1.52 10.77
N GLU A 156 4.04 1.54 11.97
CA GLU A 156 3.33 1.23 13.22
C GLU A 156 2.09 2.11 13.46
N ARG A 157 2.05 3.30 12.84
CA ARG A 157 0.92 4.23 12.94
C ARG A 157 -0.10 4.06 11.83
N ALA A 158 0.34 3.81 10.60
CA ALA A 158 -0.56 3.70 9.46
C ALA A 158 -1.29 2.34 9.48
N ASP A 159 -0.58 1.27 9.82
CA ASP A 159 -1.11 -0.08 9.67
C ASP A 159 -2.39 -0.30 10.52
N PRO A 160 -2.45 0.01 11.83
CA PRO A 160 -3.67 -0.23 12.60
C PRO A 160 -4.90 0.51 12.03
N VAL A 161 -4.72 1.72 11.48
CA VAL A 161 -5.80 2.49 10.85
C VAL A 161 -6.31 1.75 9.62
N ILE A 162 -5.42 1.33 8.71
CA ILE A 162 -5.81 0.58 7.51
C ILE A 162 -6.53 -0.72 7.89
N TYR A 163 -5.99 -1.47 8.84
CA TYR A 163 -6.57 -2.74 9.28
C TYR A 163 -7.98 -2.54 9.86
N SER A 164 -8.24 -1.44 10.58
CA SER A 164 -9.56 -1.13 11.11
C SER A 164 -10.67 -1.06 10.04
N HIS A 165 -10.35 -0.63 8.82
CA HIS A 165 -11.32 -0.53 7.73
C HIS A 165 -11.63 -1.86 7.05
N TYR A 166 -10.86 -2.92 7.33
CA TYR A 166 -11.05 -4.27 6.80
C TYR A 166 -11.57 -5.24 7.87
N ALA A 167 -11.32 -4.93 9.14
CA ALA A 167 -11.67 -5.80 10.26
C ALA A 167 -13.14 -6.26 10.25
N ASP A 168 -13.31 -7.57 10.38
CA ASP A 168 -14.60 -8.28 10.51
C ASP A 168 -15.56 -8.09 9.33
N LYS A 169 -15.05 -7.67 8.17
CA LYS A 169 -15.83 -7.53 6.93
C LYS A 169 -15.69 -8.76 6.04
N ALA A 170 -16.74 -9.05 5.29
CA ALA A 170 -16.75 -10.08 4.26
C ALA A 170 -16.05 -9.60 2.98
N ALA A 171 -16.04 -10.41 1.92
CA ALA A 171 -15.59 -9.97 0.60
C ALA A 171 -16.27 -8.64 0.18
N PRO A 172 -15.56 -7.74 -0.52
CA PRO A 172 -14.20 -7.88 -1.03
C PRO A 172 -13.13 -7.33 -0.06
N TYR A 173 -13.31 -7.47 1.26
CA TYR A 173 -12.36 -7.01 2.28
C TYR A 173 -11.45 -8.14 2.81
N ASP A 174 -11.40 -9.27 2.12
CA ASP A 174 -10.34 -10.24 2.29
C ASP A 174 -8.98 -9.64 1.91
N ILE A 175 -7.90 -10.19 2.43
CA ILE A 175 -6.55 -9.67 2.22
C ILE A 175 -5.58 -10.76 1.79
N TYR A 176 -4.57 -10.35 1.04
CA TYR A 176 -3.45 -11.16 0.57
C TYR A 176 -2.14 -10.53 1.04
N GLY A 177 -1.10 -11.33 1.21
CA GLY A 177 0.22 -10.79 1.49
C GLY A 177 1.26 -11.86 1.67
N PHE A 178 2.51 -11.43 1.87
CA PHE A 178 3.58 -12.33 2.29
C PHE A 178 3.42 -12.68 3.78
N ILE A 179 3.63 -13.95 4.14
CA ILE A 179 3.54 -14.42 5.53
C ILE A 179 4.44 -13.58 6.46
N ASN A 180 5.64 -13.23 6.01
CA ASN A 180 6.60 -12.42 6.77
C ASN A 180 6.54 -10.92 6.44
N GLY A 181 5.55 -10.48 5.66
CA GLY A 181 5.44 -9.10 5.17
C GLY A 181 4.30 -8.28 5.78
N GLN A 182 3.44 -8.90 6.58
CA GLN A 182 2.32 -8.22 7.25
C GLN A 182 2.78 -7.35 8.44
N SER A 183 1.84 -6.59 9.01
CA SER A 183 2.02 -5.92 10.31
C SER A 183 1.23 -6.55 11.43
N ALA A 184 -0.02 -6.96 11.18
CA ALA A 184 -0.80 -7.65 12.19
C ALA A 184 -0.34 -9.11 12.36
N PRO A 185 -0.26 -9.60 13.59
CA PRO A 185 0.02 -11.01 13.86
C PRO A 185 -1.08 -11.90 13.29
N PHE A 186 -0.73 -13.14 12.97
CA PHE A 186 -1.71 -14.18 12.65
C PHE A 186 -2.41 -14.67 13.92
N SER A 187 -3.68 -15.07 13.81
CA SER A 187 -4.39 -15.75 14.90
C SER A 187 -3.67 -17.04 15.28
N LYS A 188 -3.86 -17.52 16.52
CA LYS A 188 -3.17 -18.73 17.01
C LYS A 188 -3.34 -19.93 16.05
N ARG A 189 -4.58 -20.19 15.61
CA ARG A 189 -4.88 -21.24 14.64
C ARG A 189 -4.14 -21.03 13.32
N SER A 190 -4.06 -19.78 12.85
CA SER A 190 -3.37 -19.45 11.60
C SER A 190 -1.86 -19.64 11.70
N GLN A 191 -1.26 -19.35 12.87
CA GLN A 191 0.15 -19.62 13.14
C GLN A 191 0.45 -21.12 13.07
N GLU A 192 -0.39 -21.96 13.70
CA GLU A 192 -0.25 -23.42 13.65
C GLU A 192 -0.34 -23.94 12.20
N LEU A 193 -1.25 -23.40 11.38
CA LEU A 193 -1.34 -23.74 9.94
C LEU A 193 -0.08 -23.35 9.17
N ILE A 194 0.47 -22.16 9.42
CA ILE A 194 1.68 -21.67 8.78
C ILE A 194 2.89 -22.54 9.13
N GLU A 195 3.03 -22.94 10.40
CA GLU A 195 4.12 -23.81 10.87
C GLU A 195 4.09 -25.19 10.20
N GLN A 196 2.89 -25.73 9.96
CA GLN A 196 2.70 -26.99 9.25
C GLN A 196 2.99 -26.85 7.73
N ALA A 197 2.67 -25.71 7.15
CA ALA A 197 2.80 -25.43 5.71
C ALA A 197 4.16 -24.81 5.34
N LYS A 198 5.28 -25.50 5.59
CA LYS A 198 6.67 -24.99 5.40
C LYS A 198 7.00 -24.48 3.99
N GLY A 199 6.25 -24.88 2.96
CA GLY A 199 6.40 -24.39 1.59
C GLY A 199 5.62 -23.11 1.28
N ALA A 200 4.66 -22.74 2.11
CA ALA A 200 3.87 -21.53 1.92
C ALA A 200 4.73 -20.27 2.04
N ARG A 201 4.39 -19.25 1.24
CA ARG A 201 5.07 -17.95 1.21
C ARG A 201 4.09 -16.79 1.32
N MET A 202 2.88 -17.00 0.85
CA MET A 202 1.82 -16.00 0.84
C MET A 202 0.57 -16.55 1.51
N PHE A 203 -0.28 -15.65 1.98
CA PHE A 203 -1.58 -15.97 2.55
C PHE A 203 -2.69 -15.23 1.80
N HIS A 204 -3.90 -15.77 1.91
CA HIS A 204 -5.17 -15.08 1.74
C HIS A 204 -5.91 -15.22 3.08
N GLY A 205 -6.45 -14.14 3.63
CA GLY A 205 -7.05 -14.13 4.95
C GLY A 205 -8.08 -13.04 5.17
N LEU A 206 -8.60 -12.99 6.39
CA LEU A 206 -9.50 -11.96 6.90
C LEU A 206 -8.83 -11.25 8.06
N ILE A 207 -9.09 -9.94 8.20
CA ILE A 207 -8.68 -9.20 9.38
C ILE A 207 -9.77 -9.37 10.45
N ARG A 208 -9.37 -9.74 11.66
CA ARG A 208 -10.26 -9.91 12.82
C ARG A 208 -9.90 -8.93 13.92
N THR A 209 -10.91 -8.37 14.58
CA THR A 209 -10.69 -7.60 15.80
C THR A 209 -10.14 -8.51 16.91
N ALA A 210 -9.04 -8.11 17.53
CA ALA A 210 -8.40 -8.86 18.60
C ALA A 210 -7.94 -7.89 19.70
N LYS A 211 -8.88 -7.48 20.56
CA LYS A 211 -8.68 -6.41 21.57
C LYS A 211 -7.57 -6.72 22.59
N GLU A 212 -7.29 -7.99 22.82
CA GLU A 212 -6.24 -8.45 23.74
C GLU A 212 -4.84 -8.39 23.12
N GLN A 213 -4.73 -8.19 21.79
CA GLN A 213 -3.46 -8.02 21.11
C GLN A 213 -3.08 -6.54 21.07
N ALA A 214 -1.80 -6.21 21.29
CA ALA A 214 -1.31 -4.83 21.28
C ALA A 214 -1.57 -4.10 19.95
N PHE A 215 -1.57 -4.83 18.83
CA PHE A 215 -1.90 -4.30 17.50
C PHE A 215 -3.41 -4.01 17.33
N GLY A 216 -4.27 -4.62 18.16
CA GLY A 216 -5.74 -4.51 18.11
C GLY A 216 -6.42 -5.41 17.08
N TYR A 217 -5.65 -6.02 16.18
CA TYR A 217 -6.14 -6.88 15.10
C TYR A 217 -5.24 -8.11 14.92
N GLU A 218 -5.83 -9.16 14.36
CA GLU A 218 -5.09 -10.35 13.91
C GLU A 218 -5.57 -10.81 12.53
N ILE A 219 -4.78 -11.66 11.89
CA ILE A 219 -5.10 -12.24 10.58
C ILE A 219 -5.57 -13.68 10.76
N GLU A 220 -6.79 -13.95 10.30
CA GLU A 220 -7.32 -15.30 10.13
C GLU A 220 -7.01 -15.78 8.70
N VAL A 221 -6.25 -16.87 8.57
CA VAL A 221 -5.85 -17.43 7.27
C VAL A 221 -7.00 -18.25 6.67
N LEU A 222 -7.35 -17.94 5.43
CA LEU A 222 -8.25 -18.71 4.58
C LEU A 222 -7.48 -19.65 3.64
N HIS A 223 -6.34 -19.17 3.10
CA HIS A 223 -5.47 -19.97 2.23
C HIS A 223 -4.00 -19.71 2.51
N LEU A 224 -3.19 -20.74 2.31
CA LEU A 224 -1.73 -20.64 2.28
C LEU A 224 -1.25 -21.11 0.92
N VAL A 225 -0.47 -20.28 0.23
CA VAL A 225 0.01 -20.61 -1.11
C VAL A 225 1.53 -20.45 -1.22
N GLY A 226 2.12 -21.23 -2.12
CA GLY A 226 3.55 -21.20 -2.39
C GLY A 226 3.93 -22.18 -3.51
N PRO A 227 5.22 -22.32 -3.81
CA PRO A 227 5.70 -23.28 -4.78
C PRO A 227 5.83 -24.67 -4.14
N ASP A 228 5.46 -25.72 -4.89
CA ASP A 228 5.83 -27.09 -4.56
C ASP A 228 7.32 -27.34 -4.84
N LYS A 229 7.79 -28.60 -4.67
CA LYS A 229 9.18 -28.97 -4.95
C LYS A 229 9.58 -28.82 -6.42
N GLY A 230 8.61 -28.82 -7.34
CA GLY A 230 8.80 -28.61 -8.77
C GLY A 230 8.68 -27.13 -9.19
N GLY A 231 8.40 -26.22 -8.26
CA GLY A 231 8.16 -24.81 -8.55
C GLY A 231 6.74 -24.48 -9.00
N ASN A 232 5.82 -25.46 -9.01
CA ASN A 232 4.43 -25.22 -9.37
C ASN A 232 3.69 -24.56 -8.22
N ALA A 233 2.78 -23.67 -8.57
CA ALA A 233 1.93 -23.01 -7.60
C ALA A 233 0.93 -23.97 -6.98
N VAL A 234 0.92 -24.05 -5.65
CA VAL A 234 -0.03 -24.89 -4.91
C VAL A 234 -0.60 -24.13 -3.72
N ALA A 235 -1.84 -24.49 -3.36
CA ALA A 235 -2.39 -24.15 -2.05
C ALA A 235 -2.02 -25.27 -1.06
N PHE A 236 -1.29 -24.93 -0.02
CA PHE A 236 -0.99 -25.80 1.11
C PHE A 236 -2.20 -25.91 2.07
N TYR A 237 -3.10 -24.93 2.01
CA TYR A 237 -4.33 -24.87 2.81
C TYR A 237 -5.40 -24.05 2.07
N GLY A 238 -6.68 -24.42 2.25
CA GLY A 238 -7.85 -23.75 1.66
C GLY A 238 -8.29 -24.30 0.29
N ASP A 239 -9.51 -23.94 -0.15
CA ASP A 239 -10.06 -24.35 -1.46
C ASP A 239 -9.70 -23.36 -2.55
N THR A 240 -8.80 -23.76 -3.45
CA THR A 240 -8.32 -22.95 -4.57
C THR A 240 -9.42 -22.44 -5.49
N LYS A 241 -10.61 -23.07 -5.52
CA LYS A 241 -11.74 -22.59 -6.33
C LYS A 241 -12.27 -21.24 -5.87
N THR A 242 -11.96 -20.84 -4.63
CA THR A 242 -12.38 -19.57 -4.05
C THR A 242 -11.33 -18.47 -4.23
N LEU A 243 -10.14 -18.78 -4.78
CA LEU A 243 -9.12 -17.79 -5.10
C LEU A 243 -9.38 -17.20 -6.50
N PRO A 244 -9.41 -15.86 -6.64
CA PRO A 244 -9.52 -15.22 -7.95
C PRO A 244 -8.36 -15.63 -8.86
N LEU A 245 -8.67 -16.10 -10.06
CA LEU A 245 -7.66 -16.43 -11.07
C LEU A 245 -7.14 -15.16 -11.75
N LEU A 246 -5.89 -15.20 -12.21
CA LEU A 246 -5.34 -14.19 -13.10
C LEU A 246 -6.11 -14.17 -14.41
N ASP A 247 -6.43 -12.97 -14.85
CA ASP A 247 -6.96 -12.74 -16.18
C ASP A 247 -5.81 -12.81 -17.21
N LYS A 248 -5.70 -13.96 -17.88
CA LYS A 248 -4.68 -14.24 -18.90
C LYS A 248 -5.22 -13.88 -20.29
N LYS A 249 -4.31 -13.64 -21.26
CA LYS A 249 -4.71 -13.58 -22.67
C LYS A 249 -5.30 -14.94 -23.06
N ARG A 250 -6.52 -14.89 -23.62
CA ARG A 250 -7.13 -16.04 -24.29
C ARG A 250 -6.53 -16.21 -25.68
#